data_AF-A0A2S9XM12-F1
#
_entry.id   AF-A0A2S9XM12-F1
#
_cell.length_a   1.000
_cell.length_b   1.000
_cell.length_c   1.000
_cell.angle_alpha   90.00
_cell.angle_beta   90.00
_cell.angle_gamma   90.00
#
_symmetry.space_group_name_H-M   'P 1'
#
loop_
_entity.id
_entity.type
_entity.pdbx_description
1 polymer ?
#
loop_
_entity_poly.entity_id
_entity_poly.type
_entity_poly.pdbx_seq_one_letter_code
_entity_poly.pdbx_strand_id
1 'polypeptide(L)'
;MRATLGHVGDPSRISEVCALLERAWSSAPSMRLGQLIVVAIAPTQPCPQVFAAEDNRTRAGLERVLERGGARPPLPASDAVTLEWKPVVPLRPTTVTLAGAQLASFELGSLFCELLEVRFAGEYRHGSQGSPDAEAMVEHLAPLLARLEPDVVLLDFSQLRYRWGDGLLGVCQKITAYDAEFPIAVVTLGGPDSLGGLRSLGLEAHAEREAALADAKRLAVVRSAAIG
;
A
#
# COMPACT_ATOMS: atom_id res chain seq x y z
N MET A 1 4.71 -42.47 25.81
CA MET A 1 6.08 -42.51 25.25
C MET A 1 6.52 -41.07 24.98
N ARG A 2 7.56 -40.58 25.64
CA ARG A 2 8.16 -39.25 25.33
C ARG A 2 9.19 -39.46 24.23
N ALA A 3 8.97 -38.86 23.07
CA ALA A 3 9.94 -38.84 21.98
C ALA A 3 11.13 -37.95 22.38
N THR A 4 12.33 -38.49 22.25
CA THR A 4 13.61 -37.80 22.41
C THR A 4 13.70 -36.70 21.35
N LEU A 5 13.74 -35.44 21.77
CA LEU A 5 13.96 -34.30 20.87
C LEU A 5 15.40 -34.35 20.35
N GLY A 6 15.56 -34.64 19.06
CA GLY A 6 16.85 -34.60 18.36
C GLY A 6 17.47 -33.20 18.41
N HIS A 7 18.79 -33.14 18.57
CA HIS A 7 19.54 -31.90 18.69
C HIS A 7 19.54 -31.13 17.35
N VAL A 8 19.66 -29.79 17.39
CA VAL A 8 19.58 -28.85 16.24
C VAL A 8 20.67 -29.07 15.16
N GLY A 9 21.49 -30.12 15.26
CA GLY A 9 22.49 -30.51 14.28
C GLY A 9 22.42 -31.98 13.84
N ASP A 10 21.40 -32.76 14.24
CA ASP A 10 21.29 -34.17 13.86
C ASP A 10 20.85 -34.30 12.39
N PRO A 11 21.65 -34.89 11.49
CA PRO A 11 21.25 -35.09 10.09
C PRO A 11 20.07 -36.06 9.93
N SER A 12 19.86 -36.99 10.86
CA SER A 12 18.80 -37.99 10.77
C SER A 12 17.39 -37.38 10.80
N ARG A 13 17.23 -36.23 11.46
CA ARG A 13 15.95 -35.48 11.49
C ARG A 13 15.48 -35.05 10.10
N ILE A 14 16.42 -34.78 9.18
CA ILE A 14 16.13 -34.36 7.81
C ILE A 14 15.47 -35.52 7.08
N SER A 15 16.05 -36.71 7.19
CA SER A 15 15.51 -37.93 6.59
C SER A 15 14.09 -38.23 7.09
N GLU A 16 13.81 -38.04 8.39
CA GLU A 16 12.48 -38.21 8.96
C GLU A 16 11.45 -37.22 8.38
N VAL A 17 11.82 -35.94 8.26
CA VAL A 17 10.95 -34.90 7.70
C VAL A 17 10.70 -35.14 6.22
N CYS A 18 11.73 -35.53 5.44
CA CYS A 18 11.59 -35.90 4.03
C CYS A 18 10.65 -37.10 3.84
N ALA A 19 10.82 -38.18 4.62
CA ALA A 19 9.94 -39.35 4.56
C ALA A 19 8.48 -39.01 4.93
N LEU A 20 8.27 -38.08 5.87
CA LEU A 20 6.93 -37.60 6.21
C LEU A 20 6.33 -36.74 5.09
N LEU A 21 7.14 -35.89 4.46
CA LEU A 21 6.78 -35.07 3.31
C LEU A 21 6.33 -35.92 2.11
N GLU A 22 7.09 -36.96 1.77
CA GLU A 22 6.76 -37.89 0.68
C GLU A 22 5.41 -38.58 0.93
N ARG A 23 5.17 -39.06 2.16
CA ARG A 23 3.89 -39.65 2.54
C ARG A 23 2.75 -38.63 2.43
N ALA A 24 2.94 -37.43 2.97
CA ALA A 24 1.92 -36.38 2.96
C ALA A 24 1.58 -35.96 1.52
N TRP A 25 2.58 -35.81 0.65
CA TRP A 25 2.36 -35.52 -0.76
C TRP A 25 1.62 -36.65 -1.46
N SER A 26 2.04 -37.90 -1.25
CA SER A 26 1.37 -39.07 -1.84
C SER A 26 -0.12 -39.14 -1.46
N SER A 27 -0.48 -38.66 -0.26
CA SER A 27 -1.88 -38.55 0.20
C SER A 27 -2.65 -37.35 -0.38
N ALA A 28 -1.95 -36.37 -0.97
CA ALA A 28 -2.50 -35.12 -1.47
C ALA A 28 -1.86 -34.71 -2.83
N PRO A 29 -1.97 -35.54 -3.89
CA PRO A 29 -1.19 -35.37 -5.12
C PRO A 29 -1.52 -34.09 -5.91
N SER A 30 -2.64 -33.43 -5.60
CA SER A 30 -3.04 -32.15 -6.21
C SER A 30 -2.31 -30.93 -5.64
N MET A 31 -1.63 -31.06 -4.50
CA MET A 31 -0.87 -29.96 -3.90
C MET A 31 0.54 -29.89 -4.48
N ARG A 32 1.01 -28.68 -4.79
CA ARG A 32 2.44 -28.44 -5.05
C ARG A 32 3.22 -28.50 -3.72
N LEU A 33 4.52 -28.85 -3.76
CA LEU A 33 5.39 -28.90 -2.58
C LEU A 33 5.25 -27.67 -1.67
N GLY A 34 5.37 -26.48 -2.27
CA GLY A 34 5.29 -25.23 -1.52
C GLY A 34 3.95 -25.04 -0.84
N GLN A 35 2.84 -25.45 -1.48
CA GLN A 35 1.51 -25.40 -0.88
C GLN A 35 1.40 -26.37 0.30
N LEU A 36 1.91 -27.59 0.15
CA LEU A 36 1.93 -28.59 1.21
C LEU A 36 2.70 -28.10 2.45
N ILE A 37 3.87 -27.48 2.24
CA ILE A 37 4.68 -26.87 3.30
C ILE A 37 3.95 -25.71 3.98
N VAL A 38 3.37 -24.79 3.21
CA VAL A 38 2.60 -23.65 3.76
C VAL A 38 1.39 -24.12 4.56
N VAL A 39 0.66 -25.12 4.06
CA VAL A 39 -0.49 -25.72 4.77
C VAL A 39 -0.05 -26.41 6.06
N ALA A 40 1.06 -27.15 6.03
CA ALA A 40 1.61 -27.82 7.21
C ALA A 40 2.03 -26.81 8.29
N ILE A 41 2.77 -25.77 7.90
CA ILE A 41 3.27 -24.74 8.81
C ILE A 41 2.12 -23.86 9.35
N ALA A 42 1.11 -23.61 8.51
CA ALA A 42 -0.01 -22.71 8.77
C ALA A 42 0.47 -21.35 9.35
N PRO A 43 1.26 -20.58 8.57
CA PRO A 43 1.78 -19.32 9.04
C PRO A 43 0.68 -18.26 9.18
N THR A 44 0.81 -17.38 10.17
CA THR A 44 0.04 -16.13 10.26
C THR A 44 0.65 -15.02 9.38
N GLN A 45 1.92 -15.15 8.99
CA GLN A 45 2.61 -14.27 8.04
C GLN A 45 3.35 -15.11 6.97
N PRO A 46 3.07 -14.95 5.68
CA PRO A 46 3.38 -15.96 4.65
C PRO A 46 4.87 -16.20 4.39
N CYS A 47 5.77 -15.21 4.51
CA CYS A 47 7.18 -15.39 4.18
C CYS A 47 8.08 -15.68 5.40
N PRO A 48 8.19 -14.82 6.42
CA PRO A 48 9.19 -15.02 7.48
C PRO A 48 8.99 -16.34 8.25
N GLN A 49 7.74 -16.72 8.46
CA GLN A 49 7.41 -17.89 9.28
C GLN A 49 7.57 -19.22 8.54
N VAL A 50 7.55 -19.22 7.21
CA VAL A 50 7.80 -20.44 6.43
C VAL A 50 9.28 -20.78 6.46
N PHE A 51 10.16 -19.77 6.33
CA PHE A 51 11.61 -19.95 6.37
C PHE A 51 12.14 -20.27 7.78
N ALA A 52 11.52 -19.72 8.82
CA ALA A 52 11.90 -19.94 10.22
C ALA A 52 11.10 -21.04 10.92
N ALA A 53 10.34 -21.86 10.18
CA ALA A 53 9.53 -22.92 10.78
C ALA A 53 10.42 -24.01 11.39
N GLU A 54 10.20 -24.30 12.68
CA GLU A 54 10.87 -25.41 13.36
C GLU A 54 10.40 -26.77 12.82
N ASP A 55 11.32 -27.74 12.76
CA ASP A 55 11.05 -29.11 12.30
C ASP A 55 9.84 -29.75 12.99
N ASN A 56 9.68 -29.52 14.30
CA ASN A 56 8.56 -30.06 15.09
C ASN A 56 7.21 -29.50 14.61
N ARG A 57 7.15 -28.20 14.29
CA ARG A 57 5.95 -27.56 13.78
C ARG A 57 5.61 -28.08 12.39
N THR A 58 6.61 -28.19 11.52
CA THR A 58 6.46 -28.74 10.17
C THR A 58 5.97 -30.20 10.23
N ARG A 59 6.56 -31.02 11.12
CA ARG A 59 6.18 -32.42 11.34
C ARG A 59 4.72 -32.56 11.79
N ALA A 60 4.33 -31.87 12.85
CA ALA A 60 2.95 -31.87 13.34
C ALA A 60 1.97 -31.32 12.28
N GLY A 61 2.41 -30.42 11.42
CA GLY A 61 1.68 -29.96 10.25
C GLY A 61 1.42 -31.05 9.21
N LEU A 62 2.47 -31.75 8.79
CA LEU A 62 2.41 -32.81 7.79
C LEU A 62 1.62 -34.03 8.29
N GLU A 63 1.73 -34.37 9.57
CA GLU A 63 0.90 -35.41 10.21
C GLU A 63 -0.58 -35.06 10.12
N ARG A 64 -0.96 -33.81 10.41
CA ARG A 64 -2.35 -33.33 10.23
C ARG A 64 -2.81 -33.38 8.77
N VAL A 65 -1.92 -33.17 7.80
CA VAL A 65 -2.27 -33.31 6.37
C VAL A 65 -2.55 -34.76 6.01
N LEU A 66 -1.72 -35.69 6.52
CA LEU A 66 -1.89 -37.13 6.34
C LEU A 66 -3.21 -37.62 6.94
N GLU A 67 -3.50 -37.22 8.18
CA GLU A 67 -4.76 -37.56 8.87
C GLU A 67 -6.00 -37.09 8.09
N ARG A 68 -5.89 -35.97 7.37
CA ARG A 68 -6.97 -35.39 6.58
C ARG A 68 -7.04 -35.93 5.15
N GLY A 69 -6.06 -36.72 4.70
CA GLY A 69 -5.97 -37.18 3.31
C GLY A 69 -5.91 -36.03 2.29
N GLY A 70 -5.24 -34.92 2.64
CA GLY A 70 -5.18 -33.74 1.76
C GLY A 70 -6.48 -32.96 1.60
N ALA A 71 -7.57 -33.37 2.27
CA ALA A 71 -8.83 -32.64 2.22
C ALA A 71 -8.65 -31.25 2.86
N ARG A 72 -9.00 -30.21 2.11
CA ARG A 72 -9.11 -28.85 2.65
C ARG A 72 -10.21 -28.88 3.73
N PRO A 73 -10.00 -28.27 4.91
CA PRO A 73 -11.09 -28.06 5.85
C PRO A 73 -12.26 -27.39 5.11
N PRO A 74 -13.51 -27.84 5.31
CA PRO A 74 -14.64 -27.14 4.72
C PRO A 74 -14.53 -25.68 5.16
N LEU A 75 -14.58 -24.76 4.20
CA LEU A 75 -14.78 -23.36 4.53
C LEU A 75 -16.11 -23.28 5.28
N PRO A 76 -16.21 -22.46 6.35
CA PRO A 76 -17.51 -22.20 6.95
C PRO A 76 -18.46 -21.75 5.83
N ALA A 77 -19.71 -22.24 5.86
CA ALA A 77 -20.72 -21.78 4.93
C ALA A 77 -20.78 -20.25 4.97
N SER A 78 -20.88 -19.58 3.83
CA SER A 78 -21.00 -18.12 3.75
C SER A 78 -22.08 -17.59 4.70
N ASP A 79 -23.15 -18.38 4.84
CA ASP A 79 -24.34 -18.06 5.61
C ASP A 79 -24.10 -18.12 7.13
N ALA A 80 -22.97 -18.69 7.57
CA ALA A 80 -22.53 -18.68 8.96
C ALA A 80 -21.80 -17.39 9.35
N VAL A 81 -21.51 -16.50 8.39
CA VAL A 81 -20.86 -15.21 8.63
C VAL A 81 -21.93 -14.12 8.71
N THR A 82 -22.22 -13.65 9.93
CA THR A 82 -23.07 -12.48 10.13
C THR A 82 -22.26 -11.22 9.83
N LEU A 83 -22.69 -10.45 8.82
CA LEU A 83 -22.11 -9.15 8.52
C LEU A 83 -22.71 -8.09 9.44
N GLU A 84 -21.85 -7.40 10.19
CA GLU A 84 -22.23 -6.21 10.94
C GLU A 84 -21.88 -4.96 10.13
N TRP A 85 -22.90 -4.30 9.61
CA TRP A 85 -22.75 -3.03 8.92
C TRP A 85 -22.65 -1.90 9.94
N LYS A 86 -21.54 -1.16 9.90
CA LYS A 86 -21.40 0.11 10.64
C LYS A 86 -21.60 1.24 9.65
N PRO A 87 -22.46 2.23 9.96
CA PRO A 87 -22.59 3.40 9.10
C PRO A 87 -21.23 4.11 9.02
N VAL A 88 -20.76 4.32 7.80
CA VAL A 88 -19.61 5.17 7.55
C VAL A 88 -20.08 6.61 7.73
N VAL A 89 -19.34 7.40 8.50
CA VAL A 89 -19.64 8.82 8.72
C VAL A 89 -19.78 9.50 7.34
N PRO A 90 -20.85 10.25 7.07
CA PRO A 90 -21.02 10.92 5.79
C PRO A 90 -19.82 11.85 5.53
N LEU A 91 -19.39 11.91 4.26
CA LEU A 91 -18.35 12.83 3.82
C LEU A 91 -18.68 14.23 4.34
N ARG A 92 -17.69 14.88 4.96
CA ARG A 92 -17.89 16.21 5.52
C ARG A 92 -18.24 17.18 4.40
N PRO A 93 -19.14 18.15 4.62
CA PRO A 93 -19.42 19.17 3.61
C PRO A 93 -18.14 19.89 3.21
N THR A 94 -17.81 19.82 1.91
CA THR A 94 -16.67 20.50 1.30
C THR A 94 -17.12 21.38 0.14
N THR A 95 -16.41 22.48 -0.05
CA THR A 95 -16.57 23.41 -1.19
C THR A 95 -15.51 23.16 -2.27
N VAL A 96 -14.68 22.13 -2.09
CA VAL A 96 -13.65 21.68 -3.01
C VAL A 96 -14.10 20.38 -3.67
N THR A 97 -13.79 20.24 -4.95
CA THR A 97 -14.11 19.04 -5.74
C THR A 97 -12.85 18.50 -6.41
N LEU A 98 -12.78 17.18 -6.53
CA LEU A 98 -11.81 16.52 -7.41
C LEU A 98 -12.23 16.78 -8.87
N ALA A 99 -11.53 17.69 -9.54
CA ALA A 99 -11.82 18.08 -10.93
C ALA A 99 -11.23 17.11 -11.95
N GLY A 100 -10.21 16.34 -11.57
CA GLY A 100 -9.64 15.29 -12.41
C GLY A 100 -8.43 14.62 -11.76
N ALA A 101 -8.13 13.42 -12.22
CA ALA A 101 -6.90 12.70 -11.88
C ALA A 101 -6.41 11.97 -13.13
N GLN A 102 -5.11 12.01 -13.38
CA GLN A 102 -4.49 11.27 -14.49
C GLN A 102 -3.09 10.80 -14.10
N LEU A 103 -2.76 9.59 -14.52
CA LEU A 103 -1.44 9.00 -14.35
C LEU A 103 -0.68 9.09 -15.67
N ALA A 104 0.57 9.52 -15.61
CA ALA A 104 1.51 9.45 -16.71
C ALA A 104 2.73 8.64 -16.29
N SER A 105 3.21 7.78 -17.19
CA SER A 105 4.42 7.00 -16.96
C SER A 105 5.43 7.30 -18.06
N PHE A 106 6.72 7.27 -17.73
CA PHE A 106 7.80 7.45 -18.69
C PHE A 106 9.07 6.69 -18.27
N GLU A 107 9.94 6.45 -19.24
CA GLU A 107 11.22 5.75 -19.04
C GLU A 107 12.40 6.70 -19.23
N LEU A 108 13.43 6.55 -18.39
CA LEU A 108 14.71 7.23 -18.56
C LEU A 108 15.86 6.26 -18.26
N GLY A 109 16.44 5.68 -19.31
CA GLY A 109 17.44 4.62 -19.16
C GLY A 109 16.80 3.35 -18.62
N SER A 110 17.23 2.90 -17.44
CA SER A 110 16.64 1.75 -16.72
C SER A 110 15.54 2.14 -15.73
N LEU A 111 15.27 3.43 -15.55
CA LEU A 111 14.28 3.92 -14.61
C LEU A 111 12.90 3.97 -15.26
N PHE A 112 11.92 3.41 -14.57
CA PHE A 112 10.49 3.60 -14.85
C PHE A 112 9.93 4.57 -13.82
N CYS A 113 9.26 5.62 -14.30
CA CYS A 113 8.82 6.72 -13.46
C CYS A 113 7.33 6.97 -13.64
N GLU A 114 6.61 7.18 -12.53
CA GLU A 114 5.18 7.46 -12.53
C GLU A 114 4.83 8.80 -11.87
N LEU A 115 4.01 9.58 -12.56
CA LEU A 115 3.55 10.89 -12.13
C LEU A 115 2.02 10.90 -12.09
N LEU A 116 1.47 11.13 -10.90
CA LEU A 116 0.04 11.31 -10.70
C LEU A 116 -0.30 12.81 -10.65
N GLU A 117 -1.01 13.32 -11.65
CA GLU A 117 -1.59 14.67 -11.60
C GLU A 117 -2.99 14.60 -10.99
N VAL A 118 -3.24 15.39 -9.94
CA VAL A 118 -4.54 15.48 -9.28
C VAL A 118 -4.97 16.94 -9.25
N ARG A 119 -6.12 17.24 -9.84
CA ARG A 119 -6.66 18.59 -9.95
C ARG A 119 -7.80 18.80 -8.97
N PHE A 120 -7.70 19.86 -8.18
CA PHE A 120 -8.78 20.31 -7.32
C PHE A 120 -9.31 21.67 -7.79
N ALA A 121 -10.63 21.83 -7.74
CA ALA A 121 -11.32 23.07 -8.08
C ALA A 121 -12.37 23.42 -7.03
N GLY A 122 -12.74 24.70 -6.97
CA GLY A 122 -13.74 25.22 -6.05
C GLY A 122 -13.19 26.31 -5.14
N GLU A 123 -13.86 26.51 -4.01
CA GLU A 123 -13.49 27.53 -3.02
C GLU A 123 -12.91 26.84 -1.79
N TYR A 124 -11.65 27.09 -1.46
CA TYR A 124 -11.05 26.60 -0.22
C TYR A 124 -11.33 27.60 0.89
N ARG A 125 -12.05 27.17 1.93
CA ARG A 125 -12.47 28.05 3.03
C ARG A 125 -11.28 28.57 3.83
N HIS A 126 -11.43 29.77 4.38
CA HIS A 126 -10.35 30.48 5.05
C HIS A 126 -10.02 29.92 6.43
N GLY A 127 -8.72 29.83 6.74
CA GLY A 127 -8.23 29.42 8.05
C GLY A 127 -8.75 28.04 8.49
N SER A 128 -9.18 27.93 9.75
CA SER A 128 -9.70 26.68 10.32
C SER A 128 -11.01 26.20 9.70
N GLN A 129 -11.74 27.07 8.99
CA GLN A 129 -12.93 26.64 8.24
C GLN A 129 -12.58 25.79 7.03
N GLY A 130 -11.32 25.82 6.57
CA GLY A 130 -10.79 25.01 5.48
C GLY A 130 -10.46 23.56 5.87
N SER A 131 -10.50 23.20 7.16
CA SER A 131 -10.17 21.82 7.59
C SER A 131 -10.99 20.74 6.89
N PRO A 132 -12.32 20.86 6.71
CA PRO A 132 -13.08 19.84 6.00
C PRO A 132 -12.76 19.79 4.49
N ASP A 133 -12.23 20.87 3.91
CA ASP A 133 -11.78 20.87 2.50
C ASP A 133 -10.45 20.11 2.37
N ALA A 134 -9.50 20.33 3.28
CA ALA A 134 -8.26 19.57 3.33
C ALA A 134 -8.51 18.07 3.59
N GLU A 135 -9.42 17.75 4.52
CA GLU A 135 -9.81 16.36 4.79
C GLU A 135 -10.42 15.70 3.55
N ALA A 136 -11.34 16.38 2.85
CA ALA A 136 -11.93 15.86 1.62
C ALA A 136 -10.88 15.63 0.51
N MET A 137 -9.89 16.52 0.37
CA MET A 137 -8.77 16.30 -0.56
C MET A 137 -8.00 15.02 -0.23
N VAL A 138 -7.70 14.78 1.06
CA VAL A 138 -7.01 13.57 1.53
C VAL A 138 -7.84 12.33 1.28
N GLU A 139 -9.14 12.38 1.53
CA GLU A 139 -10.07 11.27 1.27
C GLU A 139 -10.13 10.92 -0.22
N HIS A 140 -10.03 11.91 -1.12
CA HIS A 140 -9.91 11.67 -2.56
C HIS A 140 -8.55 11.10 -2.97
N LEU A 141 -7.46 11.55 -2.33
CA LEU A 141 -6.09 11.12 -2.65
C LEU A 141 -5.77 9.71 -2.15
N ALA A 142 -6.22 9.35 -0.94
CA ALA A 142 -5.88 8.08 -0.30
C ALA A 142 -6.08 6.84 -1.20
N PRO A 143 -7.23 6.62 -1.85
CA PRO A 143 -7.41 5.45 -2.73
C PRO A 143 -6.56 5.52 -4.01
N LEU A 144 -6.19 6.72 -4.49
CA LEU A 144 -5.31 6.87 -5.65
C LEU A 144 -3.88 6.46 -5.29
N LEU A 145 -3.38 6.93 -4.15
CA LEU A 145 -2.04 6.57 -3.65
C LEU A 145 -1.95 5.08 -3.36
N ALA A 146 -2.97 4.49 -2.72
CA ALA A 146 -3.01 3.07 -2.41
C ALA A 146 -3.04 2.14 -3.63
N ARG A 147 -3.53 2.65 -4.76
CA ARG A 147 -3.69 1.85 -5.98
C ARG A 147 -2.54 2.05 -6.96
N LEU A 148 -2.05 3.28 -7.08
CA LEU A 148 -1.14 3.68 -8.16
C LEU A 148 0.31 3.82 -7.71
N GLU A 149 0.57 3.97 -6.40
CA GLU A 149 1.93 4.07 -5.83
C GLU A 149 2.88 4.99 -6.63
N PRO A 150 2.46 6.22 -6.99
CA PRO A 150 3.23 7.06 -7.92
C PRO A 150 4.54 7.55 -7.29
N ASP A 151 5.53 7.86 -8.13
CA ASP A 151 6.77 8.49 -7.65
C ASP A 151 6.56 9.94 -7.21
N VAL A 152 5.71 10.65 -7.95
CA VAL A 152 5.42 12.06 -7.70
C VAL A 152 3.94 12.34 -7.85
N VAL A 153 3.42 13.18 -6.96
CA VAL A 153 2.09 13.78 -7.11
C VAL A 153 2.22 15.24 -7.50
N LEU A 154 1.68 15.59 -8.66
CA LEU A 154 1.46 16.97 -9.08
C LEU A 154 0.05 17.41 -8.63
N LEU A 155 -0.02 18.25 -7.60
CA LEU A 155 -1.26 18.87 -7.15
C LEU A 155 -1.55 20.12 -7.98
N ASP A 156 -2.56 20.03 -8.83
CA ASP A 156 -3.04 21.12 -9.66
C ASP A 156 -4.16 21.90 -8.95
N PHE A 157 -3.79 23.07 -8.42
CA PHE A 157 -4.66 24.04 -7.79
C PHE A 157 -4.93 25.25 -8.69
N SER A 158 -4.72 25.13 -10.01
CA SER A 158 -4.91 26.22 -10.97
C SER A 158 -6.35 26.73 -11.01
N GLN A 159 -7.32 25.90 -10.65
CA GLN A 159 -8.75 26.22 -10.58
C GLN A 159 -9.29 26.33 -9.16
N LEU A 160 -8.40 26.34 -8.15
CA LEU A 160 -8.77 26.50 -6.75
C LEU A 160 -8.73 27.99 -6.38
N ARG A 161 -9.78 28.48 -5.71
CA ARG A 161 -9.75 29.78 -5.04
C ARG A 161 -9.23 29.58 -3.62
N TYR A 162 -8.01 30.00 -3.34
CA TYR A 162 -7.35 29.79 -2.06
C TYR A 162 -6.49 30.99 -1.67
N ARG A 163 -6.80 31.60 -0.52
CA ARG A 163 -6.05 32.78 -0.04
C ARG A 163 -5.13 32.48 1.14
N TRP A 164 -5.59 31.73 2.13
CA TRP A 164 -4.82 31.38 3.33
C TRP A 164 -5.50 30.25 4.13
N GLY A 165 -4.71 29.52 4.91
CA GLY A 165 -5.14 28.41 5.77
C GLY A 165 -4.14 27.25 5.69
N ASP A 166 -3.77 26.67 6.83
CA ASP A 166 -2.68 25.69 6.96
C ASP A 166 -3.05 24.26 6.54
N GLY A 167 -4.34 23.91 6.49
CA GLY A 167 -4.79 22.55 6.16
C GLY A 167 -4.23 21.99 4.85
N LEU A 168 -3.99 22.85 3.84
CA LEU A 168 -3.48 22.45 2.53
C LEU A 168 -1.99 22.03 2.57
N LEU A 169 -1.20 22.61 3.49
CA LEU A 169 0.14 22.09 3.81
C LEU A 169 0.04 20.68 4.41
N GLY A 170 -0.95 20.45 5.27
CA GLY A 170 -1.24 19.13 5.84
C GLY A 170 -1.59 18.07 4.78
N VAL A 171 -2.24 18.46 3.68
CA VAL A 171 -2.48 17.56 2.53
C VAL A 171 -1.15 17.12 1.91
N CYS A 172 -0.25 18.06 1.63
CA CYS A 172 1.07 17.76 1.04
C CYS A 172 1.90 16.85 1.96
N GLN A 173 1.93 17.16 3.26
CA GLN A 173 2.64 16.37 4.26
C GLN A 173 2.11 14.92 4.34
N LYS A 174 0.79 14.72 4.25
CA LYS A 174 0.18 13.39 4.26
C LYS A 174 0.53 12.58 3.01
N ILE A 175 0.68 13.21 1.84
CA ILE A 175 1.14 12.52 0.62
C ILE A 175 2.59 12.09 0.80
N THR A 176 3.47 12.99 1.24
CA THR A 176 4.88 12.67 1.43
C THR A 176 5.09 11.59 2.48
N ALA A 177 4.30 11.59 3.56
CA ALA A 177 4.36 10.59 4.62
C ALA A 177 3.60 9.28 4.28
N TYR A 178 3.00 9.16 3.10
CA TYR A 178 2.25 7.96 2.71
C TYR A 178 3.15 6.72 2.63
N ASP A 179 4.39 6.90 2.17
CA ASP A 179 5.46 5.92 2.20
C ASP A 179 6.59 6.44 3.08
N ALA A 180 6.83 5.79 4.22
CA ALA A 180 7.84 6.22 5.18
C ALA A 180 9.27 5.86 4.72
N GLU A 181 9.42 4.82 3.90
CA GLU A 181 10.72 4.36 3.41
C GLU A 181 11.15 5.16 2.18
N PHE A 182 10.21 5.39 1.26
CA PHE A 182 10.44 6.16 0.03
C PHE A 182 9.38 7.26 -0.15
N PRO A 183 9.53 8.40 0.57
CA PRO A 183 8.57 9.49 0.55
C PRO A 183 8.17 9.93 -0.86
N ILE A 184 6.87 10.06 -1.10
CA ILE A 184 6.33 10.53 -2.38
C ILE A 184 6.60 12.03 -2.51
N ALA A 185 7.20 12.43 -3.62
CA ALA A 185 7.46 13.85 -3.86
C ALA A 185 6.16 14.57 -4.26
N VAL A 186 6.01 15.82 -3.84
CA VAL A 186 4.85 16.65 -4.14
C VAL A 186 5.29 17.89 -4.89
N VAL A 187 4.66 18.14 -6.03
CA VAL A 187 4.80 19.39 -6.79
C VAL A 187 3.47 20.11 -6.78
N THR A 188 3.48 21.44 -6.64
CA THR A 188 2.24 22.23 -6.62
C THR A 188 2.18 23.20 -7.81
N LEU A 189 1.04 23.22 -8.49
CA LEU A 189 0.71 24.18 -9.54
C LEU A 189 -0.40 25.10 -9.03
N GLY A 190 -0.14 26.40 -8.98
CA GLY A 190 -1.07 27.42 -8.52
C GLY A 190 -1.59 28.29 -9.65
N GLY A 191 -2.88 28.66 -9.58
CA GLY A 191 -3.50 29.62 -10.48
C GLY A 191 -3.48 31.03 -9.90
N PRO A 192 -4.02 32.03 -10.61
CA PRO A 192 -4.06 33.42 -10.13
C PRO A 192 -4.69 33.57 -8.74
N ASP A 193 -5.70 32.75 -8.43
CA ASP A 193 -6.46 32.80 -7.18
C ASP A 193 -5.93 31.87 -6.07
N SER A 194 -4.86 31.10 -6.30
CA SER A 194 -4.28 30.17 -5.31
C SER A 194 -2.78 30.36 -5.10
N LEU A 195 -2.04 30.83 -6.10
CA LEU A 195 -0.57 30.88 -6.08
C LEU A 195 -0.01 31.67 -4.88
N GLY A 196 -0.58 32.84 -4.58
CA GLY A 196 -0.15 33.66 -3.46
C GLY A 196 -0.36 32.97 -2.11
N GLY A 197 -1.51 32.31 -1.94
CA GLY A 197 -1.82 31.52 -0.76
C GLY A 197 -0.87 30.34 -0.60
N LEU A 198 -0.64 29.58 -1.67
CA LEU A 198 0.26 28.42 -1.66
C LEU A 198 1.68 28.81 -1.23
N ARG A 199 2.21 29.91 -1.80
CA ARG A 199 3.53 30.42 -1.42
C ARG A 199 3.58 30.91 0.02
N SER A 200 2.49 31.45 0.56
CA SER A 200 2.42 31.87 1.96
C SER A 200 2.53 30.71 2.96
N LEU A 201 2.24 29.47 2.52
CA LEU A 201 2.47 28.25 3.29
C LEU A 201 3.93 27.76 3.25
N GLY A 202 4.80 28.43 2.49
CA GLY A 202 6.16 27.95 2.22
C GLY A 202 6.22 26.81 1.21
N LEU A 203 5.13 26.54 0.49
CA LEU A 203 5.13 25.55 -0.60
C LEU A 203 5.83 26.14 -1.83
N GLU A 204 6.67 25.33 -2.47
CA GLU A 204 7.20 25.64 -3.79
C GLU A 204 6.10 25.44 -4.84
N ALA A 205 5.45 26.56 -5.19
CA ALA A 205 4.33 26.59 -6.13
C ALA A 205 4.71 27.24 -7.46
N HIS A 206 4.54 26.45 -8.51
CA HIS A 206 4.74 26.84 -9.91
C HIS A 206 3.49 27.60 -10.41
N ALA A 207 3.70 28.64 -11.21
CA ALA A 207 2.60 29.36 -11.88
C ALA A 207 2.27 28.75 -13.26
N GLU A 208 3.28 28.14 -13.89
CA GLU A 208 3.19 27.62 -15.24
C GLU A 208 3.21 26.09 -15.22
N ARG A 209 2.28 25.49 -15.97
CA ARG A 209 2.12 24.03 -15.99
C ARG A 209 3.37 23.32 -16.52
N GLU A 210 4.04 23.88 -17.52
CA GLU A 210 5.26 23.29 -18.10
C GLU A 210 6.40 23.23 -17.07
N ALA A 211 6.57 24.28 -16.26
CA ALA A 211 7.57 24.31 -15.20
C ALA A 211 7.26 23.28 -14.10
N ALA A 212 5.99 23.18 -13.69
CA ALA A 212 5.54 22.18 -12.73
C ALA A 212 5.79 20.74 -13.22
N LEU A 213 5.50 20.48 -14.49
CA LEU A 213 5.75 19.17 -15.10
C LEU A 213 7.25 18.85 -15.22
N ALA A 214 8.07 19.84 -15.56
CA ALA A 214 9.52 19.65 -15.63
C ALA A 214 10.09 19.29 -14.25
N ASP A 215 9.65 19.97 -13.20
CA ASP A 215 10.06 19.68 -11.83
C ASP A 215 9.54 18.33 -11.34
N ALA A 216 8.28 17.99 -11.63
CA ALA A 216 7.72 16.69 -11.29
C ALA A 216 8.46 15.52 -11.96
N LYS A 217 8.82 15.66 -13.24
CA LYS A 217 9.67 14.66 -13.93
C LYS A 217 11.03 14.51 -13.27
N ARG A 218 11.68 15.63 -12.91
CA ARG A 218 12.97 15.63 -12.23
C ARG A 218 12.87 14.90 -10.88
N LEU A 219 11.85 15.18 -10.08
CA LEU A 219 11.64 14.53 -8.79
C LEU A 219 11.30 13.04 -8.92
N ALA A 220 10.55 12.65 -9.96
CA ALA A 220 10.23 11.25 -10.21
C ALA A 220 11.51 10.45 -10.49
N VAL A 221 12.39 10.97 -11.35
CA VAL A 221 13.70 10.35 -11.60
C VAL A 221 14.53 10.21 -10.33
N VAL A 222 14.56 11.25 -9.47
CA VAL A 222 15.30 11.20 -8.20
C VAL A 222 14.75 10.11 -7.28
N ARG A 223 13.42 10.00 -7.17
CA ARG A 223 12.79 8.97 -6.32
C ARG A 223 12.97 7.57 -6.89
N SER A 224 12.71 7.34 -8.18
CA SER A 224 12.88 6.03 -8.80
C SER A 224 14.33 5.55 -8.67
N ALA A 225 15.31 6.45 -8.82
CA ALA A 225 16.72 6.12 -8.60
C ALA A 225 17.08 5.76 -7.14
N ALA A 226 16.32 6.27 -6.16
CA ALA A 226 16.50 5.95 -4.74
C ALA A 226 15.91 4.59 -4.36
N ILE A 227 14.90 4.12 -5.10
CA ILE A 227 14.23 2.82 -4.87
C ILE A 227 15.06 1.67 -5.46
N GLY A 228 15.70 1.88 -6.62
CA GLY A 228 16.53 0.88 -7.32
C GLY A 228 15.75 0.04 -8.32
#